data_AF-A0A1G1Q5W9-F1
#
_entry.id   AF-A0A1G1Q5W9-F1
#
_cell.length_a   1.000
_cell.length_b   1.000
_cell.length_c   1.000
_cell.angle_alpha   90.00
_cell.angle_beta   90.00
_cell.angle_gamma   90.00
#
_symmetry.space_group_name_H-M   'P 1'
#
loop_
_entity.id
_entity.type
_entity.pdbx_description
1 polymer ?
#
loop_
_entity_poly.entity_id
_entity_poly.type
_entity_poly.pdbx_seq_one_letter_code
_entity_poly.pdbx_strand_id
1 'polypeptide(L)'
;MVQSLTRNRIKFWKNQFLQGLLYQRKELEWYLDLTLCLNQLQNKTKDKGADDYMRKELLQQYERKLIHELSCSADGIGEVVAGAVAGYFDDLQEFLNAESLEFLKIINRKGRRLLDDRKISGLMVVKNEIVKGLPVTETWIDFLAKQFIRRQVQTLNKMEFDNLDINPLLARALALKSPEEIIRFNLYQSITRSVVTSWGNMVERMLMFSGCELEGIKIGIKGREPDLVKKRDGKIHCFQIKSGPNTMNVDMIESLNKVIEAVEKNGHLGWLGMTYGRKNRISAQILGNLKDVGTKSKIGRELWDFISETKDYHKKVIKIIDDSTKKELKTSFIVLIETKIKDFTNQWNDKFSNKDLNAVLEEYL
;
A
#
# COMPACT_ATOMS: atom_id res chain seq x y z
N MET A 1 -15.13 -39.64 55.47
CA MET A 1 -14.20 -39.59 54.31
C MET A 1 -14.64 -38.58 53.22
N VAL A 2 -15.94 -38.33 53.00
CA VAL A 2 -16.44 -37.39 51.97
C VAL A 2 -16.33 -35.89 52.34
N GLN A 3 -16.29 -35.54 53.62
CA GLN A 3 -16.18 -34.14 54.09
C GLN A 3 -14.75 -33.56 54.05
N SER A 4 -13.69 -34.39 54.02
CA SER A 4 -12.30 -33.89 53.91
C SER A 4 -11.90 -33.60 52.45
N LEU A 5 -12.44 -34.35 51.50
CA LEU A 5 -12.22 -34.18 50.06
C LEU A 5 -12.82 -32.87 49.51
N THR A 6 -13.95 -32.42 50.06
CA THR A 6 -14.63 -31.16 49.69
C THR A 6 -13.91 -29.92 50.25
N ARG A 7 -13.39 -29.97 51.49
CA ARG A 7 -12.60 -28.86 52.06
C ARG A 7 -11.26 -28.64 51.35
N ASN A 8 -10.58 -29.71 50.93
CA ASN A 8 -9.31 -29.60 50.22
C ASN A 8 -9.47 -29.06 48.79
N ARG A 9 -10.57 -29.40 48.09
CA ARG A 9 -10.89 -28.83 46.77
C ARG A 9 -11.21 -27.33 46.85
N ILE A 10 -11.98 -26.88 47.84
CA ILE A 10 -12.31 -25.45 47.99
C ILE A 10 -11.06 -24.62 48.31
N LYS A 11 -10.13 -25.15 49.12
CA LYS A 11 -8.86 -24.48 49.44
C LYS A 11 -7.94 -24.38 48.21
N PHE A 12 -7.92 -25.41 47.35
CA PHE A 12 -7.17 -25.43 46.09
C PHE A 12 -7.69 -24.38 45.10
N TRP A 13 -9.01 -24.29 44.88
CA TRP A 13 -9.60 -23.31 43.98
C TRP A 13 -9.49 -21.87 44.49
N LYS A 14 -9.59 -21.64 45.81
CA LYS A 14 -9.32 -20.32 46.40
C LYS A 14 -7.87 -19.86 46.18
N ASN A 15 -6.90 -20.76 46.33
CA ASN A 15 -5.49 -20.42 46.09
C ASN A 15 -5.18 -20.17 44.60
N GLN A 16 -5.76 -20.96 43.68
CA GLN A 16 -5.64 -20.73 42.24
C GLN A 16 -6.27 -19.39 41.81
N PHE A 17 -7.45 -19.06 42.36
CA PHE A 17 -8.13 -17.79 42.09
C PHE A 17 -7.38 -16.57 42.66
N LEU A 18 -6.84 -16.69 43.88
CA LEU A 18 -6.01 -15.65 44.49
C LEU A 18 -4.67 -15.46 43.75
N GLN A 19 -4.05 -16.54 43.25
CA GLN A 19 -2.87 -16.43 42.40
C GLN A 19 -3.16 -15.81 41.03
N GLY A 20 -4.33 -16.12 40.43
CA GLY A 20 -4.81 -15.46 39.22
C GLY A 20 -5.03 -13.95 39.41
N LEU A 21 -5.63 -13.55 40.54
CA LEU A 21 -5.82 -12.14 40.90
C LEU A 21 -4.49 -11.42 41.19
N LEU A 22 -3.53 -12.09 41.85
CA LEU A 22 -2.18 -11.55 42.08
C LEU A 22 -1.39 -11.40 40.78
N TYR A 23 -1.57 -12.31 39.82
CA TYR A 23 -0.96 -12.22 38.49
C TYR A 23 -1.53 -11.06 37.68
N GLN A 24 -2.87 -10.91 37.64
CA GLN A 24 -3.53 -9.77 37.00
C GLN A 24 -3.17 -8.44 37.66
N ARG A 25 -3.01 -8.40 38.99
CA ARG A 25 -2.57 -7.21 39.71
C ARG A 25 -1.13 -6.83 39.37
N LYS A 26 -0.22 -7.80 39.23
CA LYS A 26 1.16 -7.56 38.78
C LYS A 26 1.23 -7.12 37.32
N GLU A 27 0.40 -7.67 36.42
CA GLU A 27 0.30 -7.17 35.04
C GLU A 27 -0.24 -5.74 34.98
N LEU A 28 -1.24 -5.40 35.81
CA LEU A 28 -1.78 -4.05 35.94
C LEU A 28 -0.77 -3.07 36.54
N GLU A 29 -0.01 -3.48 37.56
CA GLU A 29 1.07 -2.67 38.14
C GLU A 29 2.20 -2.45 37.12
N TRP A 30 2.56 -3.47 36.32
CA TRP A 30 3.53 -3.34 35.23
C TRP A 30 3.04 -2.41 34.11
N TYR A 31 1.75 -2.47 33.75
CA TYR A 31 1.13 -1.53 32.80
C TYR A 31 1.06 -0.10 33.35
N LEU A 32 0.75 0.08 34.63
CA LEU A 32 0.74 1.40 35.29
C LEU A 32 2.16 1.98 35.37
N ASP A 33 3.16 1.17 35.70
CA ASP A 33 4.56 1.59 35.71
C ASP A 33 5.08 1.90 34.30
N LEU A 34 4.69 1.13 33.26
CA LEU A 34 4.99 1.47 31.87
C LEU A 34 4.31 2.77 31.45
N THR A 35 3.06 2.98 31.85
CA THR A 35 2.30 4.20 31.51
C THR A 35 2.86 5.42 32.25
N LEU A 36 3.28 5.27 33.50
CA LEU A 36 3.97 6.31 34.28
C LEU A 36 5.36 6.59 33.72
N CYS A 37 6.10 5.57 33.29
CA CYS A 37 7.41 5.71 32.66
C CYS A 37 7.28 6.39 31.28
N LEU A 38 6.28 6.02 30.47
CA LEU A 38 5.94 6.66 29.20
C LEU A 38 5.50 8.12 29.39
N ASN A 39 4.66 8.40 30.40
CA ASN A 39 4.26 9.77 30.74
C ASN A 39 5.43 10.60 31.30
N GLN A 40 6.36 9.99 32.03
CA GLN A 40 7.58 10.67 32.50
C GLN A 40 8.61 10.89 31.37
N LEU A 41 8.65 10.01 30.35
CA LEU A 41 9.45 10.18 29.14
C LEU A 41 8.87 11.26 28.21
N GLN A 42 7.54 11.32 28.07
CA GLN A 42 6.83 12.38 27.36
C GLN A 42 7.01 13.75 28.01
N ASN A 43 7.13 13.81 29.34
CA ASN A 43 7.33 15.08 30.06
C ASN A 43 8.81 15.52 30.19
N LYS A 44 9.78 14.70 29.77
CA LYS A 44 11.22 14.99 29.96
C LYS A 44 12.01 15.26 28.68
N THR A 45 11.41 15.18 27.51
CA THR A 45 12.10 15.48 26.25
C THR A 45 11.50 16.73 25.63
N LYS A 46 12.28 17.81 25.62
CA LYS A 46 12.00 18.97 24.76
C LYS A 46 11.74 18.46 23.34
N ASP A 47 10.62 18.88 22.76
CA ASP A 47 9.92 18.37 21.57
C ASP A 47 10.73 17.87 20.36
N LYS A 48 12.00 18.25 20.20
CA LYS A 48 12.82 17.81 19.04
C LYS A 48 13.43 16.41 19.19
N GLY A 49 13.84 16.03 20.40
CA GLY A 49 14.54 14.75 20.59
C GLY A 49 13.62 13.52 20.48
N ALA A 50 12.36 13.67 20.89
CA ALA A 50 11.35 12.63 20.77
C ALA A 50 10.92 12.43 19.31
N ASP A 51 10.67 13.50 18.56
CA ASP A 51 10.29 13.44 17.15
C ASP A 51 11.38 12.78 16.29
N ASP A 52 12.66 13.12 16.53
CA ASP A 52 13.79 12.49 15.83
C ASP A 52 13.92 10.99 16.15
N TYR A 53 13.69 10.59 17.40
CA TYR A 53 13.71 9.18 17.80
C TYR A 53 12.56 8.39 17.13
N MET A 54 11.34 8.90 17.22
CA MET A 54 10.15 8.27 16.61
C MET A 54 10.32 8.15 15.09
N ARG A 55 10.91 9.18 14.46
CA ARG A 55 11.24 9.14 13.02
C ARG A 55 12.26 8.05 12.71
N LYS A 56 13.29 7.88 13.52
CA LYS A 56 14.29 6.81 13.33
C LYS A 56 13.65 5.43 13.45
N GLU A 57 12.80 5.22 14.46
CA GLU A 57 12.07 3.96 14.64
C GLU A 57 11.16 3.65 13.44
N LEU A 58 10.43 4.65 12.95
CA LEU A 58 9.58 4.51 11.76
C LEU A 58 10.38 4.11 10.52
N LEU A 59 11.54 4.73 10.30
CA LEU A 59 12.42 4.38 9.18
C LEU A 59 12.95 2.96 9.30
N GLN A 60 13.31 2.49 10.50
CA GLN A 60 13.72 1.09 10.72
C GLN A 60 12.58 0.11 10.41
N GLN A 61 11.34 0.46 10.76
CA GLN A 61 10.18 -0.36 10.38
C GLN A 61 10.00 -0.42 8.85
N TYR A 62 10.21 0.71 8.16
CA TYR A 62 10.18 0.74 6.69
C TYR A 62 11.27 -0.14 6.08
N GLU A 63 12.49 -0.13 6.64
CA GLU A 63 13.61 -0.94 6.16
C GLU A 63 13.29 -2.42 6.32
N ARG A 64 12.89 -2.86 7.51
CA ARG A 64 12.50 -4.26 7.76
C ARG A 64 11.38 -4.70 6.82
N LYS A 65 10.36 -3.87 6.63
CA LYS A 65 9.24 -4.18 5.73
C LYS A 65 9.68 -4.24 4.26
N LEU A 66 10.64 -3.40 3.85
CA LEU A 66 11.15 -3.43 2.48
C LEU A 66 11.99 -4.68 2.23
N ILE A 67 12.89 -5.02 3.16
CA ILE A 67 13.69 -6.26 3.07
C ILE A 67 12.77 -7.48 2.96
N HIS A 68 11.67 -7.48 3.73
CA HIS A 68 10.64 -8.51 3.63
C HIS A 68 10.01 -8.58 2.24
N GLU A 69 9.48 -7.49 1.69
CA GLU A 69 8.83 -7.47 0.36
C GLU A 69 9.80 -7.85 -0.76
N LEU A 70 11.05 -7.38 -0.69
CA LEU A 70 12.10 -7.77 -1.63
C LEU A 70 12.36 -9.27 -1.55
N SER A 71 12.42 -9.82 -0.34
CA SER A 71 12.62 -11.25 -0.14
C SER A 71 11.45 -12.08 -0.68
N CYS A 72 10.20 -11.67 -0.44
CA CYS A 72 9.01 -12.33 -1.01
C CYS A 72 8.95 -12.23 -2.54
N SER A 73 9.61 -11.24 -3.14
CA SER A 73 9.68 -11.10 -4.60
C SER A 73 10.68 -12.08 -5.24
N ALA A 74 11.54 -12.74 -4.45
CA ALA A 74 12.48 -13.73 -4.94
C ALA A 74 11.81 -15.11 -5.08
N ASP A 75 12.17 -15.83 -6.14
CA ASP A 75 11.61 -17.14 -6.46
C ASP A 75 11.82 -18.15 -5.31
N GLY A 76 10.75 -18.84 -4.93
CA GLY A 76 10.76 -19.86 -3.88
C GLY A 76 10.84 -19.35 -2.44
N ILE A 77 10.70 -18.04 -2.21
CA ILE A 77 10.67 -17.45 -0.85
C ILE A 77 9.24 -17.03 -0.49
N GLY A 78 8.72 -17.61 0.59
CA GLY A 78 7.45 -17.20 1.19
C GLY A 78 7.62 -16.38 2.46
N GLU A 79 6.50 -15.88 2.99
CA GLU A 79 6.39 -14.98 4.16
C GLU A 79 7.30 -15.36 5.34
N VAL A 80 7.33 -16.64 5.74
CA VAL A 80 8.11 -17.07 6.91
C VAL A 80 9.62 -16.89 6.68
N VAL A 81 10.10 -17.22 5.47
CA VAL A 81 11.52 -17.09 5.14
C VAL A 81 11.88 -15.63 4.95
N ALA A 82 11.02 -14.84 4.28
CA ALA A 82 11.20 -13.40 4.13
C ALA A 82 11.26 -12.68 5.49
N GLY A 83 10.41 -13.06 6.46
CA GLY A 83 10.46 -12.55 7.83
C GLY A 83 11.77 -12.89 8.54
N ALA A 84 12.32 -14.08 8.32
CA ALA A 84 13.63 -14.44 8.87
C ALA A 84 14.76 -13.63 8.25
N VAL A 85 14.71 -13.35 6.94
CA VAL A 85 15.68 -12.47 6.25
C VAL A 85 15.58 -11.03 6.78
N ALA A 86 14.38 -10.48 6.84
CA ALA A 86 14.15 -9.11 7.34
C ALA A 86 14.50 -8.93 8.82
N GLY A 87 14.43 -10.00 9.62
CA GLY A 87 14.84 -9.99 11.02
C GLY A 87 16.35 -10.18 11.24
N TYR A 88 17.08 -10.64 10.21
CA TYR A 88 18.51 -10.94 10.31
C TYR A 88 19.39 -9.70 10.12
N PHE A 89 19.04 -8.82 9.19
CA PHE A 89 19.80 -7.61 8.90
C PHE A 89 19.32 -6.44 9.76
N ASP A 90 20.26 -5.59 10.21
CA ASP A 90 19.98 -4.43 11.03
C ASP A 90 19.30 -3.31 10.22
N ASP A 91 19.75 -3.13 8.98
CA ASP A 91 19.21 -2.14 8.04
C ASP A 91 19.19 -2.62 6.58
N LEU A 92 18.59 -1.80 5.73
CA LEU A 92 18.44 -2.10 4.30
C LEU A 92 19.78 -2.18 3.57
N GLN A 93 20.76 -1.34 3.92
CA GLN A 93 22.04 -1.31 3.22
C GLN A 93 22.88 -2.54 3.56
N GLU A 94 22.82 -3.02 4.79
CA GLU A 94 23.43 -4.30 5.17
C GLU A 94 22.85 -5.45 4.33
N PHE A 95 21.52 -5.53 4.22
CA PHE A 95 20.87 -6.51 3.35
C PHE A 95 21.31 -6.39 1.89
N LEU A 96 21.35 -5.17 1.33
CA LEU A 96 21.74 -4.94 -0.07
C LEU A 96 23.23 -5.22 -0.34
N ASN A 97 24.09 -5.10 0.65
CA ASN A 97 25.53 -5.33 0.55
C ASN A 97 25.97 -6.74 0.95
N ALA A 98 25.08 -7.53 1.59
CA ALA A 98 25.38 -8.89 1.98
C ALA A 98 25.77 -9.78 0.78
N GLU A 99 26.80 -10.59 0.92
CA GLU A 99 27.18 -11.57 -0.09
C GLU A 99 26.40 -12.89 0.11
N SER A 100 26.38 -13.77 -0.90
CA SER A 100 25.65 -15.06 -0.86
C SER A 100 25.94 -15.89 0.39
N LEU A 101 27.19 -15.87 0.89
CA LEU A 101 27.60 -16.61 2.08
C LEU A 101 26.93 -16.10 3.36
N GLU A 102 26.53 -14.83 3.41
CA GLU A 102 25.87 -14.26 4.58
C GLU A 102 24.48 -14.88 4.77
N PHE A 103 23.76 -15.10 3.66
CA PHE A 103 22.43 -15.71 3.69
C PHE A 103 22.43 -17.16 4.18
N LEU A 104 23.55 -17.87 4.04
CA LEU A 104 23.69 -19.25 4.56
C LEU A 104 23.69 -19.31 6.09
N LYS A 105 23.90 -18.19 6.78
CA LYS A 105 23.86 -18.08 8.24
C LYS A 105 22.43 -17.96 8.78
N ILE A 106 21.45 -17.71 7.90
CA ILE A 106 20.05 -17.57 8.30
C ILE A 106 19.45 -18.97 8.55
N ILE A 107 19.30 -19.28 9.84
CA ILE A 107 18.83 -20.58 10.34
C ILE A 107 17.52 -20.41 11.10
N ASN A 108 16.72 -21.48 11.13
CA ASN A 108 15.56 -21.56 12.02
C ASN A 108 15.98 -21.89 13.46
N ARG A 109 15.01 -21.87 14.38
CA ARG A 109 15.21 -22.22 15.80
C ARG A 109 15.79 -23.62 16.06
N LYS A 110 15.74 -24.51 15.06
CA LYS A 110 16.31 -25.87 15.12
C LYS A 110 17.71 -25.95 14.48
N GLY A 111 18.34 -24.82 14.17
CA GLY A 111 19.66 -24.76 13.55
C GLY A 111 19.70 -25.15 12.07
N ARG A 112 18.54 -25.32 11.42
CA ARG A 112 18.49 -25.70 9.99
C ARG A 112 18.46 -24.46 9.11
N ARG A 113 19.23 -24.48 8.02
CA ARG A 113 19.22 -23.43 7.00
C ARG A 113 17.82 -23.26 6.41
N LEU A 114 17.41 -22.00 6.26
CA LEU A 114 16.13 -21.64 5.64
C LEU A 114 16.27 -21.39 4.13
N LEU A 115 17.46 -21.02 3.68
CA LEU A 115 17.77 -20.68 2.31
C LEU A 115 18.67 -21.75 1.69
N ASP A 116 18.25 -22.23 0.51
CA ASP A 116 19.05 -23.06 -0.39
C ASP A 116 19.65 -22.18 -1.51
N ASP A 117 20.54 -22.75 -2.32
CA ASP A 117 21.27 -22.00 -3.35
C ASP A 117 20.33 -21.36 -4.39
N ARG A 118 19.18 -21.96 -4.68
CA ARG A 118 18.18 -21.39 -5.59
C ARG A 118 17.57 -20.13 -4.99
N LYS A 119 17.12 -20.19 -3.72
CA LYS A 119 16.55 -19.03 -3.02
C LYS A 119 17.57 -17.91 -2.87
N ILE A 120 18.83 -18.23 -2.55
CA ILE A 120 19.91 -17.24 -2.46
C ILE A 120 20.14 -16.58 -3.82
N SER A 121 20.22 -17.36 -4.89
CA SER A 121 20.37 -16.83 -6.24
C SER A 121 19.22 -15.87 -6.59
N GLY A 122 17.98 -16.22 -6.25
CA GLY A 122 16.81 -15.35 -6.40
C GLY A 122 16.94 -14.04 -5.62
N LEU A 123 17.37 -14.08 -4.36
CA LEU A 123 17.62 -12.88 -3.54
C LEU A 123 18.69 -11.99 -4.16
N MET A 124 19.78 -12.56 -4.68
CA MET A 124 20.85 -11.78 -5.31
C MET A 124 20.35 -11.05 -6.55
N VAL A 125 19.49 -11.69 -7.37
CA VAL A 125 18.84 -11.03 -8.52
C VAL A 125 18.00 -9.84 -8.05
N VAL A 126 17.08 -10.06 -7.10
CA VAL A 126 16.20 -8.98 -6.61
C VAL A 126 17.00 -7.83 -6.01
N LYS A 127 18.03 -8.13 -5.20
CA LYS A 127 18.90 -7.11 -4.60
C LYS A 127 19.62 -6.25 -5.63
N ASN A 128 20.11 -6.86 -6.71
CA ASN A 128 20.85 -6.15 -7.75
C ASN A 128 19.95 -5.19 -8.55
N GLU A 129 18.63 -5.36 -8.52
CA GLU A 129 17.69 -4.42 -9.12
C GLU A 129 17.47 -3.16 -8.28
N ILE A 130 17.84 -3.18 -7.00
CA ILE A 130 17.63 -2.08 -6.06
C ILE A 130 18.83 -1.13 -6.08
N VAL A 131 18.54 0.16 -6.17
CA VAL A 131 19.58 1.20 -6.14
C VAL A 131 20.12 1.33 -4.72
N LYS A 132 21.42 1.07 -4.55
CA LYS A 132 22.11 1.19 -3.26
C LYS A 132 22.30 2.66 -2.85
N GLY A 133 22.36 2.91 -1.54
CA GLY A 133 22.61 4.23 -0.97
C GLY A 133 21.45 5.22 -1.00
N LEU A 134 20.29 4.84 -1.56
CA LEU A 134 19.08 5.66 -1.45
C LEU A 134 18.47 5.58 -0.04
N PRO A 135 17.88 6.67 0.46
CA PRO A 135 17.05 6.62 1.67
C PRO A 135 15.91 5.63 1.50
N VAL A 136 15.56 4.89 2.57
CA VAL A 136 14.53 3.85 2.51
C VAL A 136 13.18 4.32 1.94
N THR A 137 12.77 5.56 2.23
CA THR A 137 11.53 6.15 1.69
C THR A 137 11.57 6.31 0.17
N GLU A 138 12.73 6.69 -0.37
CA GLU A 138 12.96 6.81 -1.81
C GLU A 138 13.09 5.42 -2.47
N THR A 139 13.73 4.47 -1.79
CA THR A 139 13.83 3.07 -2.25
C THR A 139 12.46 2.40 -2.34
N TRP A 140 11.56 2.68 -1.40
CA TRP A 140 10.16 2.24 -1.48
C TRP A 140 9.46 2.75 -2.74
N ILE A 141 9.63 4.03 -3.08
CA ILE A 141 9.02 4.62 -4.28
C ILE A 141 9.55 3.92 -5.54
N ASP A 142 10.87 3.71 -5.64
CA ASP A 142 11.47 2.98 -6.77
C ASP A 142 10.93 1.55 -6.89
N PHE A 143 10.91 0.81 -5.78
CA PHE A 143 10.38 -0.55 -5.74
C PHE A 143 8.91 -0.61 -6.16
N LEU A 144 8.07 0.26 -5.60
CA LEU A 144 6.65 0.33 -5.89
C LEU A 144 6.37 0.72 -7.35
N ALA A 145 7.14 1.66 -7.91
CA ALA A 145 7.03 2.05 -9.31
C ALA A 145 7.36 0.89 -10.25
N LYS A 146 8.45 0.16 -10.00
CA LYS A 146 8.82 -1.03 -10.79
C LYS A 146 7.75 -2.11 -10.73
N GLN A 147 7.25 -2.42 -9.53
CA GLN A 147 6.18 -3.39 -9.32
C GLN A 147 4.90 -3.02 -10.07
N PHE A 148 4.52 -1.74 -10.07
CA PHE A 148 3.38 -1.25 -10.83
C PHE A 148 3.57 -1.52 -12.33
N ILE A 149 4.68 -1.07 -12.91
CA ILE A 149 4.95 -1.20 -14.35
C ILE A 149 4.99 -2.67 -14.78
N ARG A 150 5.71 -3.52 -14.05
CA ARG A 150 5.78 -4.96 -14.31
C ARG A 150 4.39 -5.59 -14.30
N ARG A 151 3.56 -5.24 -13.31
CA ARG A 151 2.18 -5.72 -13.23
C ARG A 151 1.35 -5.28 -14.42
N GLN A 152 1.43 -4.02 -14.84
CA GLN A 152 0.66 -3.53 -15.99
C GLN A 152 1.06 -4.23 -17.30
N VAL A 153 2.36 -4.48 -17.50
CA VAL A 153 2.86 -5.25 -18.66
C VAL A 153 2.39 -6.71 -18.58
N GLN A 154 2.50 -7.36 -17.43
CA GLN A 154 2.03 -8.73 -17.24
C GLN A 154 0.52 -8.85 -17.47
N THR A 155 -0.27 -7.91 -16.95
CA THR A 155 -1.72 -7.86 -17.17
C THR A 155 -2.03 -7.74 -18.66
N LEU A 156 -1.37 -6.81 -19.38
CA LEU A 156 -1.55 -6.65 -20.82
C LEU A 156 -1.19 -7.93 -21.60
N ASN A 157 -0.08 -8.58 -21.26
CA ASN A 157 0.37 -9.80 -21.91
C ASN A 157 -0.59 -10.98 -21.69
N LYS A 158 -1.22 -11.04 -20.51
CA LYS A 158 -2.22 -12.07 -20.15
C LYS A 158 -3.62 -11.79 -20.70
N MET A 159 -3.86 -10.63 -21.30
CA MET A 159 -5.15 -10.38 -21.94
C MET A 159 -5.31 -11.30 -23.15
N GLU A 160 -6.49 -11.90 -23.24
CA GLU A 160 -6.92 -12.76 -24.34
C GLU A 160 -8.07 -12.08 -25.07
N PHE A 161 -8.09 -12.26 -26.39
CA PHE A 161 -9.09 -11.66 -27.27
C PHE A 161 -10.52 -12.07 -26.89
N ASP A 162 -10.71 -13.35 -26.58
CA ASP A 162 -12.02 -13.92 -26.25
C ASP A 162 -12.60 -13.38 -24.93
N ASN A 163 -11.79 -12.73 -24.10
CA ASN A 163 -12.22 -12.11 -22.84
C ASN A 163 -12.57 -10.62 -22.99
N LEU A 164 -12.66 -10.09 -24.22
CA LEU A 164 -13.11 -8.72 -24.44
C LEU A 164 -14.64 -8.62 -24.39
N ASP A 165 -15.13 -7.87 -23.41
CA ASP A 165 -16.54 -7.51 -23.27
C ASP A 165 -16.93 -6.44 -24.30
N ILE A 166 -17.23 -6.86 -25.52
CA ILE A 166 -17.66 -5.96 -26.59
C ILE A 166 -19.13 -5.64 -26.41
N ASN A 167 -19.45 -4.36 -26.27
CA ASN A 167 -20.82 -3.86 -26.23
C ASN A 167 -21.28 -3.46 -27.65
N PRO A 168 -22.10 -4.28 -28.34
CA PRO A 168 -22.53 -4.00 -29.71
C PRO A 168 -23.39 -2.75 -29.83
N LEU A 169 -24.22 -2.43 -28.82
CA LEU A 169 -25.03 -1.21 -28.80
C LEU A 169 -24.15 0.03 -28.76
N LEU A 170 -23.12 0.02 -27.90
CA LEU A 170 -22.18 1.12 -27.77
C LEU A 170 -21.30 1.28 -29.02
N ALA A 171 -20.85 0.16 -29.62
CA ALA A 171 -20.09 0.18 -30.87
C ALA A 171 -20.89 0.88 -31.99
N ARG A 172 -22.19 0.61 -32.10
CA ARG A 172 -23.09 1.30 -33.04
C ARG A 172 -23.32 2.76 -32.70
N ALA A 173 -23.59 3.07 -31.44
CA ALA A 173 -23.85 4.44 -30.99
C ALA A 173 -22.64 5.36 -31.24
N LEU A 174 -21.43 4.82 -31.14
CA LEU A 174 -20.18 5.53 -31.43
C LEU A 174 -19.74 5.45 -32.90
N ALA A 175 -20.53 4.81 -33.76
CA ALA A 175 -20.23 4.58 -35.16
C ALA A 175 -18.85 3.96 -35.40
N LEU A 176 -18.49 2.93 -34.63
CA LEU A 176 -17.28 2.13 -34.85
C LEU A 176 -17.49 1.23 -36.09
N LYS A 177 -16.70 1.44 -37.14
CA LYS A 177 -16.90 0.91 -38.50
C LYS A 177 -15.96 -0.24 -38.86
N SER A 178 -14.99 -0.56 -38.02
CA SER A 178 -14.03 -1.63 -38.28
C SER A 178 -13.74 -2.46 -37.03
N PRO A 179 -13.27 -3.72 -37.21
CA PRO A 179 -12.77 -4.52 -36.10
C PRO A 179 -11.71 -3.79 -35.28
N GLU A 180 -10.78 -3.10 -35.94
CA GLU A 180 -9.71 -2.37 -35.28
C GLU A 180 -10.25 -1.24 -34.38
N GLU A 181 -11.27 -0.50 -34.82
CA GLU A 181 -11.91 0.55 -34.01
C GLU A 181 -12.61 -0.02 -32.77
N ILE A 182 -13.32 -1.15 -32.92
CA ILE A 182 -13.99 -1.84 -31.82
C ILE A 182 -12.98 -2.38 -30.82
N ILE A 183 -11.94 -3.07 -31.30
CA ILE A 183 -10.90 -3.65 -30.45
C ILE A 183 -10.12 -2.54 -29.73
N ARG A 184 -9.73 -1.49 -30.44
CA ARG A 184 -9.06 -0.33 -29.85
C ARG A 184 -9.92 0.27 -28.74
N PHE A 185 -11.19 0.57 -29.00
CA PHE A 185 -12.08 1.16 -28.02
C PHE A 185 -12.22 0.31 -26.76
N ASN A 186 -12.54 -0.97 -26.90
CA ASN A 186 -12.77 -1.87 -25.77
C ASN A 186 -11.48 -2.13 -24.98
N LEU A 187 -10.36 -2.36 -25.69
CA LEU A 187 -9.09 -2.64 -25.03
C LEU A 187 -8.57 -1.42 -24.27
N TYR A 188 -8.66 -0.20 -24.83
CA TYR A 188 -8.33 1.01 -24.09
C TYR A 188 -9.21 1.19 -22.86
N GLN A 189 -10.53 0.98 -22.95
CA GLN A 189 -11.41 1.07 -21.78
C GLN A 189 -11.02 0.08 -20.67
N SER A 190 -10.77 -1.18 -21.02
CA SER A 190 -10.42 -2.21 -20.04
C SER A 190 -9.07 -1.95 -19.39
N ILE A 191 -8.06 -1.59 -20.19
CA ILE A 191 -6.72 -1.28 -19.67
C ILE A 191 -6.73 -0.03 -18.81
N THR A 192 -7.35 1.07 -19.28
CA THR A 192 -7.32 2.34 -18.55
C THR A 192 -8.00 2.22 -17.18
N ARG A 193 -9.15 1.54 -17.08
CA ARG A 193 -9.83 1.26 -15.80
C ARG A 193 -8.93 0.48 -14.83
N SER A 194 -8.24 -0.55 -15.33
CA SER A 194 -7.30 -1.33 -14.54
C SER A 194 -6.11 -0.47 -14.06
N VAL A 195 -5.50 0.28 -14.97
CA VAL A 195 -4.36 1.19 -14.70
C VAL A 195 -4.69 2.23 -13.64
N VAL A 196 -5.81 2.95 -13.77
CA VAL A 196 -6.14 4.03 -12.83
C VAL A 196 -6.48 3.51 -11.44
N THR A 197 -7.11 2.33 -11.37
CA THR A 197 -7.48 1.69 -10.10
C THR A 197 -6.23 1.18 -9.38
N SER A 198 -5.36 0.44 -10.08
CA SER A 198 -4.12 -0.06 -9.49
C SER A 198 -3.15 1.07 -9.13
N TRP A 199 -3.15 2.17 -9.89
CA TRP A 199 -2.37 3.36 -9.58
C TRP A 199 -2.82 4.03 -8.28
N GLY A 200 -4.13 4.14 -8.04
CA GLY A 200 -4.68 4.69 -6.79
C GLY A 200 -4.13 3.98 -5.55
N ASN A 201 -4.18 2.64 -5.54
CA ASN A 201 -3.62 1.84 -4.45
C ASN A 201 -2.10 1.99 -4.35
N MET A 202 -1.40 2.12 -5.49
CA MET A 202 0.05 2.24 -5.50
C MET A 202 0.52 3.58 -4.94
N VAL A 203 -0.10 4.69 -5.36
CA VAL A 203 0.30 6.03 -4.92
C VAL A 203 -0.02 6.26 -3.43
N GLU A 204 -1.07 5.63 -2.91
CA GLU A 204 -1.36 5.63 -1.47
C GLU A 204 -0.25 4.93 -0.69
N ARG A 205 0.23 3.76 -1.16
CA ARG A 205 1.39 3.08 -0.55
C ARG A 205 2.66 3.91 -0.63
N MET A 206 2.91 4.58 -1.76
CA MET A 206 4.06 5.50 -1.89
C MET A 206 3.97 6.62 -0.84
N LEU A 207 2.78 7.18 -0.64
CA LEU A 207 2.54 8.21 0.37
C LEU A 207 2.74 7.65 1.78
N MET A 208 2.26 6.44 2.08
CA MET A 208 2.47 5.76 3.35
C MET A 208 3.95 5.68 3.71
N PHE A 209 4.77 5.14 2.80
CA PHE A 209 6.21 5.00 3.01
C PHE A 209 7.00 6.31 2.84
N SER A 210 6.34 7.43 2.57
CA SER A 210 6.97 8.75 2.57
C SER A 210 7.05 9.35 3.98
N GLY A 211 6.32 8.83 4.96
CA GLY A 211 6.41 9.30 6.35
C GLY A 211 5.22 9.00 7.26
N CYS A 212 4.28 8.14 6.88
CA CYS A 212 3.14 7.73 7.71
C CYS A 212 3.46 6.53 8.62
N GLU A 213 2.72 6.42 9.71
CA GLU A 213 2.71 5.22 10.54
C GLU A 213 2.25 4.00 9.72
N LEU A 214 2.86 2.84 9.96
CA LEU A 214 2.42 1.58 9.34
C LEU A 214 1.20 0.97 10.03
N GLU A 215 1.01 1.32 11.30
CA GLU A 215 -0.15 0.92 12.09
C GLU A 215 -1.26 1.95 11.93
N GLY A 216 -2.42 1.50 11.48
CA GLY A 216 -3.62 2.32 11.43
C GLY A 216 -4.22 2.56 12.81
N ILE A 217 -5.21 3.44 12.87
CA ILE A 217 -6.00 3.66 14.08
C ILE A 217 -7.43 3.16 13.91
N LYS A 218 -8.01 2.64 14.99
CA LYS A 218 -9.43 2.26 15.03
C LYS A 218 -10.25 3.44 15.55
N ILE A 219 -11.23 3.86 14.77
CA ILE A 219 -12.09 5.01 15.10
C ILE A 219 -13.51 4.59 15.55
N GLY A 220 -13.72 3.30 15.82
CA GLY A 220 -14.99 2.76 16.30
C GLY A 220 -16.08 2.62 15.23
N ILE A 221 -15.78 2.89 13.96
CA ILE A 221 -16.68 2.65 12.83
C ILE A 221 -16.17 1.42 12.06
N LYS A 222 -16.95 0.33 12.09
CA LYS A 222 -16.56 -0.93 11.45
C LYS A 222 -16.35 -0.74 9.94
N GLY A 223 -15.15 -1.06 9.46
CA GLY A 223 -14.80 -1.02 8.04
C GLY A 223 -14.65 0.38 7.46
N ARG A 224 -14.41 1.39 8.31
CA ARG A 224 -14.16 2.78 7.91
C ARG A 224 -13.04 3.40 8.73
N GLU A 225 -11.88 2.80 8.64
CA GLU A 225 -10.64 3.31 9.21
C GLU A 225 -10.04 4.42 8.32
N PRO A 226 -9.22 5.33 8.86
CA PRO A 226 -8.40 6.23 8.04
C PRO A 226 -7.46 5.42 7.15
N ASP A 227 -7.28 5.88 5.90
CA ASP A 227 -6.39 5.24 4.93
C ASP A 227 -4.93 5.39 5.37
N LEU A 228 -4.56 6.58 5.91
CA LEU A 228 -3.21 6.85 6.41
C LEU A 228 -3.23 7.57 7.77
N VAL A 229 -2.18 7.34 8.56
CA VAL A 229 -1.95 7.99 9.85
C VAL A 229 -0.57 8.62 9.87
N LYS A 230 -0.47 9.88 10.31
CA LYS A 230 0.79 10.60 10.46
C LYS A 230 0.87 11.21 11.85
N LYS A 231 1.90 10.87 12.63
CA LYS A 231 2.24 11.60 13.85
C LYS A 231 3.17 12.76 13.49
N ARG A 232 2.83 13.96 13.96
CA ARG A 232 3.59 15.19 13.71
C ARG A 232 3.21 16.28 14.71
N ASP A 233 4.18 17.03 15.20
CA ASP A 233 3.97 18.17 16.10
C ASP A 233 3.11 17.80 17.32
N GLY A 234 3.35 16.61 17.89
CA GLY A 234 2.57 16.05 19.01
C GLY A 234 1.12 15.66 18.68
N LYS A 235 0.72 15.68 17.39
CA LYS A 235 -0.65 15.41 16.94
C LYS A 235 -0.72 14.19 16.03
N ILE A 236 -1.87 13.54 16.04
CA ILE A 236 -2.20 12.44 15.14
C ILE A 236 -3.09 12.98 14.02
N HIS A 237 -2.59 12.90 12.80
CA HIS A 237 -3.29 13.29 11.58
C HIS A 237 -3.76 12.03 10.86
N CYS A 238 -5.06 11.96 10.58
CA CYS A 238 -5.69 10.82 9.94
C CYS A 238 -6.25 11.26 8.59
N PHE A 239 -5.85 10.57 7.53
CA PHE A 239 -6.19 10.92 6.17
C PHE A 239 -7.10 9.90 5.55
N GLN A 240 -8.10 10.39 4.83
CA GLN A 240 -8.77 9.66 3.77
C GLN A 240 -8.17 10.12 2.44
N ILE A 241 -7.60 9.19 1.69
CA ILE A 241 -6.85 9.45 0.47
C ILE A 241 -7.73 9.24 -0.74
N LYS A 242 -7.62 10.17 -1.68
CA LYS A 242 -8.18 10.08 -3.01
C LYS A 242 -7.11 10.48 -4.01
N SER A 243 -7.23 10.01 -5.25
CA SER A 243 -6.23 10.35 -6.26
C SER A 243 -6.27 11.84 -6.60
N GLY A 244 -7.46 12.42 -6.78
CA GLY A 244 -7.58 13.81 -7.24
C GLY A 244 -8.92 14.49 -6.96
N PRO A 245 -9.12 15.71 -7.49
CA PRO A 245 -10.21 16.61 -7.08
C PRO A 245 -11.60 16.28 -7.60
N ASN A 246 -11.74 15.28 -8.48
CA ASN A 246 -13.00 14.94 -9.16
C ASN A 246 -13.37 13.45 -8.99
N THR A 247 -12.98 12.83 -7.88
CA THR A 247 -13.08 11.36 -7.71
C THR A 247 -14.19 10.90 -6.77
N MET A 248 -15.03 11.80 -6.24
CA MET A 248 -16.01 11.49 -5.21
C MET A 248 -17.44 11.89 -5.59
N ASN A 249 -18.38 10.99 -5.34
CA ASN A 249 -19.81 11.27 -5.37
C ASN A 249 -20.33 11.72 -3.97
N VAL A 250 -21.63 12.03 -3.83
CA VAL A 250 -22.21 12.57 -2.57
C VAL A 250 -22.08 11.55 -1.44
N ASP A 251 -22.42 10.29 -1.69
CA ASP A 251 -22.35 9.22 -0.69
C ASP A 251 -20.93 9.02 -0.14
N MET A 252 -19.92 9.13 -1.01
CA MET A 252 -18.51 9.09 -0.60
C MET A 252 -18.16 10.28 0.30
N ILE A 253 -18.70 11.47 0.03
CA ILE A 253 -18.46 12.68 0.83
C ILE A 253 -19.16 12.57 2.19
N GLU A 254 -20.39 12.07 2.25
CA GLU A 254 -21.08 11.81 3.51
C GLU A 254 -20.34 10.79 4.37
N SER A 255 -19.82 9.72 3.73
CA SER A 255 -18.98 8.74 4.41
C SER A 255 -17.71 9.38 4.97
N LEU A 256 -17.05 10.24 4.19
CA LEU A 256 -15.86 10.98 4.61
C LEU A 256 -16.14 11.89 5.82
N ASN A 257 -17.24 12.64 5.80
CA ASN A 257 -17.65 13.48 6.93
C ASN A 257 -17.77 12.66 8.22
N LYS A 258 -18.41 11.47 8.17
CA LYS A 258 -18.55 10.57 9.32
C LYS A 258 -17.20 10.09 9.86
N VAL A 259 -16.25 9.78 8.97
CA VAL A 259 -14.89 9.38 9.35
C VAL A 259 -14.15 10.53 10.03
N ILE A 260 -14.19 11.73 9.45
CA ILE A 260 -13.54 12.93 10.02
C ILE A 260 -14.12 13.24 11.40
N GLU A 261 -15.44 13.24 11.54
CA GLU A 261 -16.11 13.50 12.82
C GLU A 261 -15.72 12.46 13.89
N ALA A 262 -15.62 11.18 13.52
CA ALA A 262 -15.18 10.13 14.44
C ALA A 262 -13.70 10.27 14.82
N VAL A 263 -12.82 10.58 13.87
CA VAL A 263 -11.41 10.89 14.13
C VAL A 263 -11.28 12.04 15.13
N GLU A 264 -12.02 13.13 14.91
CA GLU A 264 -11.99 14.33 15.74
C GLU A 264 -12.56 14.08 17.14
N LYS A 265 -13.60 13.26 17.27
CA LYS A 265 -14.14 12.83 18.56
C LYS A 265 -13.12 12.05 19.41
N ASN A 266 -12.17 11.37 18.76
CA ASN A 266 -11.08 10.67 19.43
C ASN A 266 -9.86 11.57 19.71
N GLY A 267 -9.97 12.90 19.48
CA GLY A 267 -8.89 13.85 19.74
C GLY A 267 -7.82 13.90 18.65
N HIS A 268 -8.10 13.38 17.45
CA HIS A 268 -7.19 13.38 16.30
C HIS A 268 -7.65 14.40 15.25
N LEU A 269 -6.82 14.65 14.23
CA LEU A 269 -7.14 15.59 13.15
C LEU A 269 -7.51 14.83 11.88
N GLY A 270 -8.74 15.00 11.39
CA GLY A 270 -9.23 14.36 10.17
C GLY A 270 -8.98 15.20 8.91
N TRP A 271 -8.52 14.56 7.84
CA TRP A 271 -8.12 15.23 6.60
C TRP A 271 -8.61 14.49 5.36
N LEU A 272 -8.95 15.25 4.33
CA LEU A 272 -8.97 14.77 2.96
C LEU A 272 -7.60 14.98 2.32
N GLY A 273 -6.95 13.89 1.92
CA GLY A 273 -5.72 13.92 1.12
C GLY A 273 -6.01 13.66 -0.35
N MET A 274 -5.46 14.48 -1.24
CA MET A 274 -5.45 14.21 -2.69
C MET A 274 -4.02 14.17 -3.23
N THR A 275 -3.63 13.08 -3.89
CA THR A 275 -2.24 12.87 -4.31
C THR A 275 -1.82 13.75 -5.49
N TYR A 276 -2.76 14.24 -6.29
CA TYR A 276 -2.53 15.27 -7.31
C TYR A 276 -3.68 16.29 -7.39
N GLY A 277 -3.45 17.38 -8.13
CA GLY A 277 -4.45 18.40 -8.42
C GLY A 277 -4.13 19.77 -7.81
N ARG A 278 -5.11 20.68 -7.89
CA ARG A 278 -5.03 22.05 -7.37
C ARG A 278 -6.30 22.36 -6.58
N LYS A 279 -6.19 23.15 -5.51
CA LYS A 279 -7.34 23.54 -4.66
C LYS A 279 -8.47 24.22 -5.43
N ASN A 280 -8.13 25.06 -6.42
CA ASN A 280 -9.12 25.74 -7.26
C ASN A 280 -9.80 24.83 -8.32
N ARG A 281 -9.50 23.53 -8.32
CA ARG A 281 -10.10 22.54 -9.23
C ARG A 281 -10.89 21.46 -8.50
N ILE A 282 -11.05 21.59 -7.17
CA ILE A 282 -11.95 20.72 -6.38
C ILE A 282 -13.36 20.82 -6.96
N SER A 283 -14.01 19.68 -7.15
CA SER A 283 -15.36 19.65 -7.72
C SER A 283 -16.35 20.44 -6.87
N ALA A 284 -17.35 21.05 -7.52
CA ALA A 284 -18.45 21.74 -6.81
C ALA A 284 -19.16 20.79 -5.83
N GLN A 285 -19.21 19.50 -6.15
CA GLN A 285 -19.77 18.47 -5.30
C GLN A 285 -19.01 18.31 -3.99
N ILE A 286 -17.67 18.30 -4.01
CA ILE A 286 -16.86 18.26 -2.78
C ILE A 286 -17.00 19.58 -2.02
N LEU A 287 -16.90 20.72 -2.71
CA LEU A 287 -17.01 22.05 -2.07
C LEU A 287 -18.35 22.27 -1.37
N GLY A 288 -19.44 21.77 -1.93
CA GLY A 288 -20.78 21.95 -1.39
C GLY A 288 -21.14 21.00 -0.24
N ASN A 289 -20.46 19.86 -0.10
CA ASN A 289 -20.90 18.78 0.81
C ASN A 289 -19.87 18.39 1.88
N LEU A 290 -18.58 18.63 1.66
CA LEU A 290 -17.55 18.34 2.66
C LEU A 290 -17.38 19.56 3.58
N LYS A 291 -17.50 19.33 4.89
CA LYS A 291 -17.36 20.41 5.88
C LYS A 291 -15.92 20.95 5.87
N ASP A 292 -15.78 22.27 5.78
CA ASP A 292 -14.51 22.99 5.91
C ASP A 292 -13.39 22.53 4.95
N VAL A 293 -13.71 22.18 3.70
CA VAL A 293 -12.74 21.65 2.71
C VAL A 293 -11.46 22.48 2.62
N GLY A 294 -11.58 23.81 2.66
CA GLY A 294 -10.44 24.72 2.53
C GLY A 294 -9.38 24.52 3.62
N THR A 295 -9.80 24.18 4.83
CA THR A 295 -8.94 23.97 5.99
C THR A 295 -8.73 22.49 6.32
N LYS A 296 -9.61 21.57 5.88
CA LYS A 296 -9.53 20.12 6.11
C LYS A 296 -9.05 19.31 4.89
N SER A 297 -8.37 19.94 3.94
CA SER A 297 -7.77 19.24 2.79
C SER A 297 -6.30 19.56 2.57
N LYS A 298 -5.56 18.54 2.10
CA LYS A 298 -4.18 18.62 1.63
C LYS A 298 -4.11 18.04 0.22
N ILE A 299 -3.64 18.82 -0.74
CA ILE A 299 -3.73 18.46 -2.17
C ILE A 299 -2.38 18.60 -2.88
N GLY A 300 -2.03 17.59 -3.66
CA GLY A 300 -0.84 17.57 -4.50
C GLY A 300 0.41 17.85 -3.67
N ARG A 301 1.18 18.87 -4.07
CA ARG A 301 2.40 19.31 -3.36
C ARG A 301 2.18 19.45 -1.85
N GLU A 302 1.07 20.04 -1.43
CA GLU A 302 0.82 20.29 0.00
C GLU A 302 0.73 18.98 0.79
N LEU A 303 0.11 17.95 0.22
CA LEU A 303 0.03 16.63 0.84
C LEU A 303 1.40 15.96 0.91
N TRP A 304 2.11 15.92 -0.21
CA TRP A 304 3.44 15.28 -0.28
C TRP A 304 4.43 15.94 0.68
N ASP A 305 4.48 17.26 0.72
CA ASP A 305 5.38 18.01 1.60
C ASP A 305 4.95 17.85 3.07
N PHE A 306 3.64 17.74 3.35
CA PHE A 306 3.15 17.51 4.71
C PHE A 306 3.52 16.15 5.26
N ILE A 307 3.32 15.09 4.47
CA ILE A 307 3.57 13.70 4.88
C ILE A 307 5.06 13.40 5.00
N SER A 308 5.86 13.84 4.02
CA SER A 308 7.30 13.59 3.98
C SER A 308 8.13 14.53 4.86
N GLU A 309 7.50 15.61 5.34
CA GLU A 309 8.17 16.74 6.00
C GLU A 309 9.33 17.32 5.16
N THR A 310 9.27 17.15 3.84
CA THR A 310 10.28 17.58 2.90
C THR A 310 9.65 18.52 1.88
N LYS A 311 10.19 19.74 1.77
CA LYS A 311 9.72 20.70 0.78
C LYS A 311 9.93 20.17 -0.65
N ASP A 312 8.91 20.35 -1.50
CA ASP A 312 8.94 19.92 -2.90
C ASP A 312 9.16 18.41 -3.09
N TYR A 313 8.77 17.57 -2.12
CA TYR A 313 9.04 16.12 -2.16
C TYR A 313 8.43 15.43 -3.38
N HIS A 314 7.26 15.88 -3.83
CA HIS A 314 6.61 15.39 -5.05
C HIS A 314 7.54 15.42 -6.29
N LYS A 315 8.50 16.35 -6.38
CA LYS A 315 9.47 16.39 -7.49
C LYS A 315 10.42 15.19 -7.44
N LYS A 316 10.86 14.79 -6.24
CA LYS A 316 11.66 13.58 -6.06
C LYS A 316 10.86 12.34 -6.44
N VAL A 317 9.62 12.24 -5.97
CA VAL A 317 8.70 11.14 -6.29
C VAL A 317 8.55 10.98 -7.81
N ILE A 318 8.26 12.07 -8.53
CA ILE A 318 8.13 12.06 -10.00
C ILE A 318 9.43 11.61 -10.66
N LYS A 319 10.58 12.14 -10.21
CA LYS A 319 11.88 11.76 -10.78
C LYS A 319 12.17 10.27 -10.58
N ILE A 320 11.96 9.74 -9.38
CA ILE A 320 12.18 8.33 -9.08
C ILE A 320 11.28 7.46 -9.98
N ILE A 321 9.98 7.78 -10.07
CA ILE A 321 9.06 7.04 -10.94
C ILE A 321 9.52 7.05 -12.41
N ASP A 322 9.97 8.21 -12.92
CA ASP A 322 10.49 8.32 -14.29
C ASP A 322 11.75 7.47 -14.52
N ASP A 323 12.71 7.55 -13.60
CA ASP A 323 13.94 6.75 -13.64
C ASP A 323 13.65 5.24 -13.55
N SER A 324 12.74 4.83 -12.67
CA SER A 324 12.30 3.43 -12.54
C SER A 324 11.60 2.96 -13.81
N THR A 325 10.70 3.78 -14.37
CA THR A 325 9.95 3.43 -15.59
C THR A 325 10.88 3.22 -16.78
N LYS A 326 11.91 4.06 -16.94
CA LYS A 326 12.92 3.92 -18.01
C LYS A 326 13.74 2.63 -17.92
N LYS A 327 13.91 2.07 -16.72
CA LYS A 327 14.60 0.78 -16.53
C LYS A 327 13.70 -0.41 -16.88
N GLU A 328 12.40 -0.29 -16.64
CA GLU A 328 11.43 -1.37 -16.86
C GLU A 328 10.86 -1.39 -18.28
N LEU A 329 10.74 -0.23 -18.94
CA LEU A 329 10.14 -0.11 -20.26
C LEU A 329 11.12 0.43 -21.30
N LYS A 330 11.29 -0.32 -22.39
CA LYS A 330 12.05 0.12 -23.58
C LYS A 330 11.27 1.09 -24.48
N THR A 331 9.93 1.09 -24.37
CA THR A 331 9.01 1.93 -25.16
C THR A 331 7.85 2.37 -24.28
N SER A 332 7.06 3.35 -24.74
CA SER A 332 5.89 3.79 -23.99
C SER A 332 4.87 2.66 -23.82
N PHE A 333 4.14 2.68 -22.70
CA PHE A 333 3.08 1.70 -22.45
C PHE A 333 2.01 1.73 -23.56
N ILE A 334 1.74 2.89 -24.14
CA ILE A 334 0.81 3.07 -25.28
C ILE A 334 1.25 2.23 -26.50
N VAL A 335 2.55 2.16 -26.80
CA VAL A 335 3.05 1.34 -27.92
C VAL A 335 2.79 -0.15 -27.68
N LEU A 336 2.87 -0.60 -26.42
CA LEU A 336 2.52 -1.98 -26.06
C LEU A 336 1.03 -2.26 -26.28
N ILE A 337 0.16 -1.30 -25.91
CA ILE A 337 -1.29 -1.39 -26.15
C ILE A 337 -1.57 -1.47 -27.65
N GLU A 338 -1.00 -0.59 -28.47
CA GLU A 338 -1.20 -0.61 -29.93
C GLU A 338 -0.70 -1.90 -30.58
N THR A 339 0.35 -2.52 -30.03
CA THR A 339 0.82 -3.83 -30.49
C THR A 339 -0.22 -4.91 -30.18
N LYS A 340 -0.81 -4.87 -28.99
CA LYS A 340 -1.86 -5.80 -28.58
C LYS A 340 -3.17 -5.59 -29.36
N ILE A 341 -3.49 -4.35 -29.74
CA ILE A 341 -4.62 -4.05 -30.63
C ILE A 341 -4.45 -4.75 -31.97
N LYS A 342 -3.25 -4.69 -32.57
CA LYS A 342 -2.98 -5.36 -33.85
C LYS A 342 -3.09 -6.87 -33.74
N ASP A 343 -2.52 -7.46 -32.69
CA ASP A 343 -2.65 -8.89 -32.37
C ASP A 343 -4.12 -9.32 -32.30
N PHE A 344 -4.92 -8.61 -31.50
CA PHE A 344 -6.35 -8.89 -31.35
C PHE A 344 -7.17 -8.63 -32.61
N THR A 345 -6.79 -7.64 -33.43
CA THR A 345 -7.45 -7.38 -34.71
C THR A 345 -7.20 -8.52 -35.70
N ASN A 346 -5.99 -9.10 -35.71
CA ASN A 346 -5.70 -10.29 -36.52
C ASN A 346 -6.51 -11.50 -36.03
N GLN A 347 -6.56 -11.73 -34.72
CA GLN A 347 -7.38 -12.81 -34.14
C GLN A 347 -8.87 -12.65 -34.47
N TRP A 348 -9.39 -11.42 -34.44
CA TRP A 348 -10.75 -11.13 -34.90
C TRP A 348 -10.95 -11.55 -36.35
N ASN A 349 -10.06 -11.11 -37.24
CA ASN A 349 -10.17 -11.39 -38.68
C ASN A 349 -10.07 -12.90 -38.97
N ASP A 350 -9.22 -13.63 -38.26
CA ASP A 350 -9.12 -15.08 -38.39
C ASP A 350 -10.41 -15.77 -37.93
N LYS A 351 -10.94 -15.37 -36.77
CA LYS A 351 -12.14 -15.95 -36.16
C LYS A 351 -13.42 -15.66 -36.97
N PHE A 352 -13.51 -14.47 -37.58
CA PHE A 352 -14.71 -13.97 -38.24
C PHE A 352 -14.54 -13.74 -39.75
N SER A 353 -13.56 -14.38 -40.37
CA SER A 353 -13.13 -14.19 -41.78
C SER A 353 -14.24 -14.15 -42.84
N ASN A 354 -15.39 -14.78 -42.58
CA ASN A 354 -16.52 -14.87 -43.51
C ASN A 354 -17.78 -14.11 -43.04
N LYS A 355 -17.68 -13.28 -41.99
CA LYS A 355 -18.82 -12.55 -41.43
C LYS A 355 -18.60 -11.06 -41.62
N ASP A 356 -19.63 -10.37 -42.09
CA ASP A 356 -19.62 -8.92 -42.02
C ASP A 356 -19.72 -8.46 -40.56
N LEU A 357 -19.33 -7.20 -40.32
CA LEU A 357 -19.29 -6.64 -38.98
C LEU A 357 -20.65 -6.67 -38.26
N ASN A 358 -21.75 -6.60 -39.00
CA ASN A 358 -23.08 -6.61 -38.41
C ASN A 358 -23.43 -7.99 -37.89
N ALA A 359 -23.19 -9.02 -38.69
CA ALA A 359 -23.39 -10.40 -38.27
C ALA A 359 -22.54 -10.73 -37.02
N VAL A 360 -21.28 -10.27 -36.96
CA VAL A 360 -20.44 -10.49 -35.78
C VAL A 360 -20.99 -9.78 -34.55
N LEU A 361 -21.43 -8.52 -34.68
CA LEU A 361 -21.95 -7.76 -33.53
C LEU A 361 -23.28 -8.34 -33.00
N GLU A 362 -24.07 -9.00 -33.83
CA GLU A 362 -25.28 -9.72 -33.40
C GLU A 362 -24.96 -10.94 -32.53
N GLU A 363 -23.78 -11.55 -32.65
CA GLU A 363 -23.34 -12.67 -31.78
C GLU A 363 -23.00 -12.23 -30.35
N TYR A 364 -22.90 -10.92 -30.09
CA TYR A 364 -22.67 -10.34 -28.76
C TYR A 364 -23.96 -9.90 -28.05
N LEU A 365 -25.13 -10.18 -28.63
CA LEU A 365 -26.47 -9.95 -28.06
C LEU A 365 -27.11 -11.28 -27.65
#